data_AF-A0A7W2V7V6-F1
#
_entry.id   AF-A0A7W2V7V6-F1
#
_cell.length_a   1.000
_cell.length_b   1.000
_cell.length_c   1.000
_cell.angle_alpha   90.00
_cell.angle_beta   90.00
_cell.angle_gamma   90.00
#
_symmetry.space_group_name_H-M   'P 1'
#
loop_
_entity.id
_entity.type
_entity.pdbx_description
1 polymer ?
#
loop_
_entity_poly.entity_id
_entity_poly.type
_entity_poly.pdbx_seq_one_letter_code
_entity_poly.pdbx_strand_id
1 'polypeptide(L)'
;MLCNFIKSLFVVICLLNMSLSYAGVIIGGTRVIFNSDRADETFSIFNKETNVPYLIQVWVEPFDKKETTPPPFTAIPPVSRLEPQQEKILRIIKTKGALPEDRESVFWLNIKNIPPSGSSADSNTMEIAIKTRIKLFWRPVALNMTPEKAYMKVKWQRVGNHLQIENPAPIHINVMDVFVDGKEIPLNMLKPFEKLALPLPAGAAGKALRWRFINDYGAISEPLNLSL
;
A
#
# COMPACT_ATOMS: atom_id res chain seq x y z
N MET A 1 51.35 15.58 -6.25
CA MET A 1 50.36 16.59 -5.81
C MET A 1 49.23 16.80 -6.83
N LEU A 2 49.54 17.01 -8.12
CA LEU A 2 48.53 17.29 -9.15
C LEU A 2 47.45 16.19 -9.32
N CYS A 3 47.84 14.90 -9.28
CA CYS A 3 46.91 13.78 -9.43
C CYS A 3 45.92 13.65 -8.24
N ASN A 4 46.35 13.99 -7.01
CA ASN A 4 45.44 14.01 -5.85
C ASN A 4 44.49 15.21 -5.90
N PHE A 5 44.93 16.34 -6.47
CA PHE A 5 44.08 17.51 -6.68
C PHE A 5 42.98 17.24 -7.73
N ILE A 6 43.32 16.57 -8.83
CA ILE A 6 42.35 16.16 -9.87
C ILE A 6 41.34 15.15 -9.31
N LYS A 7 41.78 14.19 -8.49
CA LYS A 7 40.87 13.23 -7.83
C LYS A 7 39.92 13.93 -6.85
N SER A 8 40.41 14.87 -6.03
CA SER A 8 39.56 15.68 -5.14
C SER A 8 38.54 16.51 -5.95
N LEU A 9 38.95 17.12 -7.06
CA LEU A 9 38.07 17.92 -7.91
C LEU A 9 36.96 17.08 -8.54
N PHE A 10 37.29 15.86 -8.99
CA PHE A 10 36.31 14.94 -9.56
C PHE A 10 35.26 14.49 -8.53
N VAL A 11 35.68 14.23 -7.28
CA VAL A 11 34.77 13.89 -6.18
C VAL A 11 33.82 15.04 -5.84
N VAL A 12 34.31 16.28 -5.82
CA VAL A 12 33.48 17.47 -5.57
C VAL A 12 32.44 17.69 -6.68
N ILE A 13 32.81 17.49 -7.95
CA ILE A 13 31.88 17.62 -9.08
C ILE A 13 30.78 16.55 -9.03
N CYS A 14 31.09 15.31 -8.63
CA CYS A 14 30.07 14.27 -8.46
C CYS A 14 29.10 14.57 -7.30
N LEU A 15 29.56 15.19 -6.21
CA LEU A 15 28.70 15.58 -5.08
C LEU A 15 27.77 16.76 -5.40
N LEU A 16 28.13 17.62 -6.35
CA LEU A 16 27.28 18.73 -6.80
C LEU A 16 26.15 18.33 -7.77
N ASN A 17 26.13 17.07 -8.23
CA ASN A 17 25.11 16.52 -9.13
C ASN A 17 24.07 15.64 -8.41
N MET A 18 23.78 15.92 -7.13
CA MET A 18 22.66 15.27 -6.46
C MET A 18 21.36 15.86 -7.02
N SER A 19 20.70 15.12 -7.91
CA SER A 19 19.38 15.49 -8.41
C SER A 19 18.40 15.57 -7.25
N LEU A 20 17.75 16.72 -7.11
CA LEU A 20 16.60 16.87 -6.22
C LEU A 20 15.50 15.94 -6.74
N SER A 21 15.13 14.95 -5.94
CA SER A 21 13.97 14.11 -6.23
C SER A 21 12.71 14.94 -5.99
N TYR A 22 12.01 15.27 -7.06
CA TYR A 22 10.72 15.96 -7.00
C TYR A 22 9.64 14.91 -6.77
N ALA A 23 9.01 14.98 -5.60
CA ALA A 23 7.81 14.22 -5.29
C ALA A 23 6.64 15.19 -5.34
N GLY A 24 5.71 15.00 -6.26
CA GLY A 24 4.60 15.94 -6.45
C GLY A 24 3.64 15.96 -5.26
N VAL A 25 2.96 14.83 -5.03
CA VAL A 25 1.94 14.69 -3.99
C VAL A 25 2.30 13.59 -3.01
N ILE A 26 2.28 13.92 -1.72
CA ILE A 26 2.49 13.02 -0.59
C ILE A 26 1.13 12.66 0.01
N ILE A 27 0.94 11.40 0.39
CA ILE A 27 -0.25 10.91 1.09
C ILE A 27 0.16 10.53 2.51
N GLY A 28 -0.60 10.98 3.51
CA GLY A 28 -0.29 10.82 4.94
C GLY A 28 -0.37 9.38 5.47
N GLY A 29 -0.52 8.37 4.61
CA GLY A 29 -0.57 6.96 5.00
C GLY A 29 -0.53 6.00 3.81
N THR A 30 -0.17 4.75 4.08
CA THR A 30 -0.11 3.66 3.08
C THR A 30 -1.34 2.75 3.10
N ARG A 31 -2.26 3.00 4.04
CA ARG A 31 -3.55 2.32 4.21
C ARG A 31 -4.45 3.14 5.11
N VAL A 32 -5.74 2.80 5.09
CA VAL A 32 -6.76 3.34 6.01
C VAL A 32 -7.44 2.19 6.71
N ILE A 33 -7.54 2.26 8.04
CA ILE A 33 -8.36 1.37 8.86
C ILE A 33 -9.61 2.13 9.27
N PHE A 34 -10.76 1.72 8.76
CA PHE A 34 -12.07 2.28 9.09
C PHE A 34 -12.76 1.38 10.11
N ASN A 35 -12.79 1.82 11.37
CA ASN A 35 -13.47 1.08 12.44
C ASN A 35 -14.98 1.30 12.39
N SER A 36 -15.76 0.25 12.67
CA SER A 36 -17.22 0.30 12.44
C SER A 36 -18.03 1.20 13.37
N ASP A 37 -17.45 1.65 14.48
CA ASP A 37 -18.03 2.63 15.41
C ASP A 37 -17.78 4.09 15.01
N ARG A 38 -16.97 4.32 13.97
CA ARG A 38 -16.61 5.66 13.50
C ARG A 38 -17.58 6.14 12.43
N ALA A 39 -17.93 7.41 12.47
CA ALA A 39 -18.73 8.04 11.43
C ALA A 39 -17.91 8.27 10.14
N ASP A 40 -16.64 8.59 10.30
CA ASP A 40 -15.69 8.87 9.23
C ASP A 40 -14.25 8.57 9.65
N GLU A 41 -13.40 8.40 8.65
CA GLU A 41 -11.95 8.36 8.79
C GLU A 41 -11.30 9.43 7.91
N THR A 42 -10.14 9.93 8.32
CA THR A 42 -9.46 11.03 7.60
C THR A 42 -8.06 10.65 7.16
N PHE A 43 -7.62 11.19 6.03
CA PHE A 43 -6.23 11.11 5.59
C PHE A 43 -5.79 12.43 4.97
N SER A 44 -4.52 12.80 5.14
CA SER A 44 -3.98 14.01 4.53
C SER A 44 -3.32 13.75 3.19
N ILE A 45 -3.34 14.78 2.35
CA ILE A 45 -2.59 14.88 1.12
C ILE A 45 -1.82 16.20 1.13
N PHE A 46 -0.57 16.17 0.72
CA PHE A 46 0.30 17.33 0.72
C PHE A 46 0.97 17.49 -0.62
N ASN A 47 0.84 18.68 -1.21
CA ASN A 47 1.58 19.03 -2.41
C ASN A 47 2.93 19.60 -2.01
N LYS A 48 4.01 18.87 -2.29
CA LYS A 48 5.37 19.33 -1.95
C LYS A 48 5.92 20.30 -3.00
N GLU A 49 5.31 20.39 -4.18
CA GLU A 49 5.73 21.33 -5.22
C GLU A 49 5.55 22.77 -4.76
N THR A 50 6.46 23.63 -5.19
CA THR A 50 6.48 25.06 -4.86
C THR A 50 5.67 25.90 -5.83
N ASN A 51 5.52 25.43 -7.08
CA ASN A 51 4.96 26.24 -8.17
C ASN A 51 3.88 25.51 -9.00
N VAL A 52 3.61 24.23 -8.72
CA VAL A 52 2.71 23.39 -9.52
C VAL A 52 1.50 22.99 -8.69
N PRO A 53 0.27 23.44 -9.05
CA PRO A 53 -0.94 22.91 -8.42
C PRO A 53 -1.29 21.53 -8.99
N TYR A 54 -2.12 20.75 -8.29
CA TYR A 54 -2.67 19.50 -8.81
C TYR A 54 -4.19 19.47 -8.71
N LEU A 55 -4.85 18.84 -9.68
CA LEU A 55 -6.22 18.37 -9.49
C LEU A 55 -6.17 16.98 -8.86
N ILE A 56 -6.78 16.83 -7.69
CA ILE A 56 -6.85 15.58 -6.94
C ILE A 56 -8.24 14.98 -7.12
N GLN A 57 -8.31 13.74 -7.58
CA GLN A 57 -9.53 12.94 -7.62
C GLN A 57 -9.40 11.76 -6.67
N VAL A 58 -10.40 11.51 -5.84
CA VAL A 58 -10.41 10.42 -4.86
C VAL A 58 -11.71 9.62 -4.92
N TRP A 59 -11.58 8.29 -4.93
CA TRP A 59 -12.72 7.38 -4.95
C TRP A 59 -12.35 5.99 -4.40
N VAL A 60 -13.36 5.21 -4.03
CA VAL A 60 -13.20 3.83 -3.53
C VAL A 60 -13.63 2.84 -4.62
N GLU A 61 -12.81 1.81 -4.86
CA GLU A 61 -13.08 0.69 -5.79
C GLU A 61 -13.15 -0.63 -5.01
N PRO A 62 -13.90 -1.64 -5.51
CA PRO A 62 -13.83 -3.01 -4.99
C PRO A 62 -12.40 -3.54 -5.02
N PHE A 63 -12.04 -4.39 -4.06
CA PHE A 63 -10.68 -4.95 -4.02
C PHE A 63 -10.44 -5.97 -5.13
N ASP A 64 -11.40 -6.87 -5.36
CA ASP A 64 -11.38 -7.83 -6.46
C ASP A 64 -12.01 -7.19 -7.71
N LYS A 65 -11.32 -7.28 -8.85
CA LYS A 65 -11.82 -6.75 -10.13
C LYS A 65 -13.09 -7.43 -10.61
N LYS A 66 -13.36 -8.66 -10.14
CA LYS A 66 -14.58 -9.42 -10.48
C LYS A 66 -15.80 -8.95 -9.70
N GLU A 67 -15.61 -8.24 -8.59
CA GLU A 67 -16.70 -7.73 -7.78
C GLU A 67 -17.32 -6.50 -8.44
N THR A 68 -18.61 -6.58 -8.74
CA THR A 68 -19.36 -5.52 -9.42
C THR A 68 -20.16 -4.66 -8.45
N THR A 69 -20.31 -5.10 -7.20
CA THR A 69 -20.99 -4.36 -6.14
C THR A 69 -20.18 -3.12 -5.78
N PRO A 70 -20.73 -1.90 -5.88
CA PRO A 70 -20.03 -0.70 -5.47
C PRO A 70 -19.68 -0.72 -3.97
N PRO A 71 -18.47 -0.32 -3.56
CA PRO A 71 -18.11 -0.21 -2.16
C PRO A 71 -19.05 0.75 -1.43
N PRO A 72 -19.46 0.45 -0.18
CA PRO A 72 -20.31 1.34 0.61
C PRO A 72 -19.49 2.47 1.25
N PHE A 73 -18.64 3.13 0.47
CA PHE A 73 -17.76 4.21 0.94
C PHE A 73 -17.71 5.33 -0.09
N THR A 74 -17.57 6.55 0.41
CA THR A 74 -17.30 7.74 -0.40
C THR A 74 -16.19 8.56 0.22
N ALA A 75 -15.41 9.24 -0.62
CA ALA A 75 -14.36 10.15 -0.20
C ALA A 75 -14.76 11.60 -0.51
N ILE A 76 -14.51 12.51 0.44
CA ILE A 76 -14.95 13.91 0.39
C ILE A 76 -13.76 14.84 0.66
N PRO A 77 -13.54 15.87 -0.19
CA PRO A 77 -14.17 16.06 -1.50
C PRO A 77 -13.70 15.01 -2.53
N PRO A 78 -14.56 14.56 -3.45
CA PRO A 78 -14.19 13.57 -4.47
C PRO A 78 -13.26 14.16 -5.54
N VAL A 79 -13.33 15.47 -5.76
CA VAL A 79 -12.44 16.23 -6.64
C VAL A 79 -12.08 17.54 -5.94
N SER A 80 -10.80 17.86 -5.86
CA SER A 80 -10.35 19.15 -5.34
C SER A 80 -9.04 19.59 -5.97
N ARG A 81 -8.87 20.89 -6.14
CA ARG A 81 -7.59 21.48 -6.53
C ARG A 81 -6.69 21.60 -5.30
N LEU A 82 -5.43 21.20 -5.39
CA LEU A 82 -4.43 21.25 -4.33
C LEU A 82 -3.33 22.23 -4.76
N GLU A 83 -3.21 23.35 -4.08
CA GLU A 83 -2.24 24.40 -4.39
C GLU A 83 -0.81 23.98 -4.01
N PRO A 84 0.22 24.67 -4.54
CA PRO A 84 1.60 24.45 -4.13
C PRO A 84 1.77 24.61 -2.61
N GLN A 85 2.58 23.73 -2.00
CA GLN A 85 2.83 23.69 -0.55
C GLN A 85 1.56 23.58 0.32
N GLN A 86 0.43 23.18 -0.26
CA GLN A 86 -0.82 23.04 0.47
C GLN A 86 -0.99 21.61 1.00
N GLU A 87 -1.40 21.49 2.26
CA GLU A 87 -1.95 20.27 2.83
C GLU A 87 -3.48 20.33 2.83
N LYS A 88 -4.13 19.22 2.49
CA LYS A 88 -5.58 19.04 2.62
C LYS A 88 -5.89 17.74 3.32
N ILE A 89 -6.95 17.78 4.12
CA ILE A 89 -7.52 16.60 4.77
C ILE A 89 -8.72 16.14 3.94
N LEU A 90 -8.72 14.86 3.57
CA LEU A 90 -9.82 14.18 2.92
C LEU A 90 -10.52 13.27 3.94
N ARG A 91 -11.84 13.15 3.81
CA ARG A 91 -12.66 12.30 4.69
C ARG A 91 -13.23 11.14 3.91
N ILE A 92 -13.22 9.96 4.50
CA ILE A 92 -13.86 8.76 4.00
C ILE A 92 -15.06 8.53 4.89
N ILE A 93 -16.23 8.32 4.29
CA ILE A 93 -17.48 8.10 4.99
C ILE A 93 -18.09 6.80 4.49
N LYS A 94 -18.59 5.98 5.42
CA LYS A 94 -19.37 4.80 5.06
C LYS A 94 -20.77 5.22 4.62
N THR A 95 -21.18 4.77 3.45
CA THR A 95 -22.53 4.99 2.90
C THR A 95 -23.46 3.82 3.25
N LYS A 96 -24.68 3.82 2.68
CA LYS A 96 -25.64 2.72 2.85
C LYS A 96 -25.08 1.45 2.20
N GLY A 97 -25.03 0.38 2.97
CA GLY A 97 -24.58 -0.93 2.54
C GLY A 97 -24.16 -1.79 3.73
N ALA A 98 -24.51 -3.07 3.68
CA ALA A 98 -24.11 -4.03 4.70
C ALA A 98 -22.70 -4.54 4.38
N LEU A 99 -21.89 -4.66 5.42
CA LEU A 99 -20.60 -5.34 5.39
C LEU A 99 -20.62 -6.43 6.45
N PRO A 100 -19.88 -7.53 6.27
CA PRO A 100 -19.73 -8.55 7.30
C PRO A 100 -19.29 -7.95 8.64
N GLU A 101 -19.93 -8.40 9.73
CA GLU A 101 -19.57 -8.02 11.10
C GLU A 101 -18.63 -9.05 11.75
N ASP A 102 -18.54 -10.25 11.19
CA ASP A 102 -17.71 -11.36 11.68
C ASP A 102 -16.28 -11.34 11.13
N ARG A 103 -15.99 -10.45 10.16
CA ARG A 103 -14.67 -10.33 9.52
C ARG A 103 -14.44 -8.96 8.91
N GLU A 104 -13.18 -8.63 8.72
CA GLU A 104 -12.74 -7.43 8.02
C GLU A 104 -13.08 -7.51 6.53
N SER A 105 -13.40 -6.37 5.92
CA SER A 105 -13.54 -6.23 4.46
C SER A 105 -12.43 -5.31 3.92
N VAL A 106 -12.06 -5.46 2.66
CA VAL A 106 -10.98 -4.69 2.04
C VAL A 106 -11.43 -4.07 0.72
N PHE A 107 -10.98 -2.84 0.47
CA PHE A 107 -11.28 -2.04 -0.72
C PHE A 107 -10.01 -1.31 -1.19
N TRP A 108 -10.04 -0.75 -2.40
CA TRP A 108 -9.02 0.17 -2.88
C TRP A 108 -9.48 1.61 -2.69
N LEU A 109 -8.71 2.41 -1.94
CA LEU A 109 -8.81 3.86 -2.01
C LEU A 109 -7.85 4.35 -3.09
N ASN A 110 -8.39 5.08 -4.05
CA ASN A 110 -7.65 5.59 -5.20
C ASN A 110 -7.48 7.10 -5.06
N ILE A 111 -6.25 7.58 -5.22
CA ILE A 111 -5.91 8.99 -5.22
C ILE A 111 -5.20 9.26 -6.54
N LYS A 112 -5.82 10.06 -7.40
CA LYS A 112 -5.25 10.47 -8.69
C LYS A 112 -4.88 11.94 -8.65
N ASN A 113 -3.60 12.24 -8.85
CA ASN A 113 -3.11 13.61 -9.00
C ASN A 113 -2.84 13.90 -10.48
N ILE A 114 -3.46 14.97 -10.98
CA ILE A 114 -3.41 15.39 -12.37
C ILE A 114 -2.72 16.75 -12.40
N PRO A 115 -1.55 16.87 -13.06
CA PRO A 115 -0.86 18.15 -13.22
C PRO A 115 -1.64 19.08 -14.16
N PRO A 116 -1.38 20.40 -14.15
CA PRO A 116 -1.88 21.31 -15.18
C PRO A 116 -1.29 20.91 -16.53
N SER A 117 -2.06 21.14 -17.59
CA SER A 117 -1.53 20.96 -18.94
C SER A 117 -0.51 22.04 -19.28
N GLY A 118 0.48 21.68 -20.10
CA GLY A 118 1.51 22.61 -20.57
C GLY A 118 0.92 23.78 -21.36
N SER A 119 1.48 24.97 -21.19
CA SER A 119 1.01 26.21 -21.84
C SER A 119 1.49 26.39 -23.30
N SER A 120 2.32 25.50 -23.81
CA SER A 120 2.86 25.58 -25.19
C SER A 120 2.15 24.60 -26.13
N ALA A 121 1.23 25.13 -26.93
CA ALA A 121 0.50 24.39 -27.97
C ALA A 121 1.40 23.79 -29.07
N ASP A 122 2.64 24.27 -29.21
CA ASP A 122 3.58 23.89 -30.29
C ASP A 122 4.67 22.89 -29.87
N SER A 123 4.58 22.29 -28.68
CA SER A 123 5.52 21.26 -28.22
C SER A 123 4.83 19.93 -27.98
N ASN A 124 5.38 18.84 -28.50
CA ASN A 124 4.95 17.47 -28.18
C ASN A 124 5.23 17.17 -26.71
N THR A 125 4.31 17.51 -25.82
CA THR A 125 4.43 17.28 -24.38
C THR A 125 3.67 16.04 -23.95
N MET A 126 4.33 15.19 -23.17
CA MET A 126 3.71 14.04 -22.51
C MET A 126 3.35 14.44 -21.07
N GLU A 127 2.07 14.35 -20.73
CA GLU A 127 1.55 14.63 -19.39
C GLU A 127 1.25 13.32 -18.67
N ILE A 128 1.79 13.16 -17.46
CA ILE A 128 1.61 11.96 -16.65
C ILE A 128 0.74 12.31 -15.43
N ALA A 129 -0.43 11.69 -15.35
CA ALA A 129 -1.22 11.65 -14.13
C ALA A 129 -0.87 10.40 -13.33
N ILE A 130 -0.63 10.56 -12.03
CA ILE A 130 -0.27 9.46 -11.15
C ILE A 130 -1.53 9.00 -10.40
N LYS A 131 -1.79 7.69 -10.38
CA LYS A 131 -2.88 7.06 -9.59
C LYS A 131 -2.25 6.18 -8.52
N THR A 132 -2.26 6.66 -7.28
CA THR A 132 -1.86 5.87 -6.11
C THR A 132 -3.06 5.07 -5.61
N ARG A 133 -2.84 3.79 -5.32
CA ARG A 133 -3.84 2.91 -4.70
C ARG A 133 -3.37 2.46 -3.34
N ILE A 134 -4.16 2.69 -2.31
CA ILE A 134 -3.91 2.17 -0.96
C ILE A 134 -5.09 1.33 -0.48
N LYS A 135 -4.84 0.40 0.44
CA LYS A 135 -5.88 -0.46 0.97
C LYS A 135 -6.73 0.30 1.99
N LEU A 136 -8.04 0.20 1.85
CA LEU A 136 -9.03 0.65 2.82
C LEU A 136 -9.63 -0.60 3.47
N PHE A 137 -9.42 -0.77 4.77
CA PHE A 137 -9.95 -1.88 5.54
C PHE A 137 -11.17 -1.42 6.34
N TRP A 138 -12.29 -2.10 6.20
CA TRP A 138 -13.44 -1.96 7.11
C TRP A 138 -13.31 -2.99 8.21
N ARG A 139 -13.15 -2.54 9.45
CA ARG A 139 -12.94 -3.39 10.61
C ARG A 139 -14.09 -3.28 11.61
N PRO A 140 -14.91 -4.33 11.75
CA PRO A 140 -15.88 -4.40 12.84
C PRO A 140 -15.17 -4.33 14.20
N VAL A 141 -15.59 -3.42 15.07
CA VAL A 141 -14.92 -3.21 16.38
C VAL A 141 -15.01 -4.44 17.27
N ALA A 142 -16.07 -5.24 17.11
CA ALA A 142 -16.30 -6.48 17.85
C ALA A 142 -15.17 -7.52 17.67
N LEU A 143 -14.39 -7.44 16.58
CA LEU A 143 -13.31 -8.40 16.32
C LEU A 143 -12.17 -8.31 17.33
N ASN A 144 -11.93 -7.13 17.92
CA ASN A 144 -10.84 -6.88 18.88
C ASN A 144 -9.47 -7.46 18.46
N MET A 145 -9.19 -7.44 17.15
CA MET A 145 -8.03 -8.08 16.53
C MET A 145 -7.24 -7.05 15.71
N THR A 146 -5.92 -7.17 15.73
CA THR A 146 -4.99 -6.36 14.91
C THR A 146 -3.98 -7.28 14.23
N PRO A 147 -3.31 -6.84 13.14
CA PRO A 147 -2.30 -7.66 12.45
C PRO A 147 -1.20 -8.17 13.40
N GLU A 148 -0.79 -7.37 14.39
CA GLU A 148 0.20 -7.70 15.41
C GLU A 148 -0.23 -8.86 16.33
N LYS A 149 -1.53 -9.12 16.45
CA LYS A 149 -2.06 -10.30 17.17
C LYS A 149 -2.36 -11.45 16.23
N ALA A 150 -2.80 -11.15 15.02
CA ALA A 150 -3.26 -12.15 14.05
C ALA A 150 -2.11 -12.89 13.37
N TYR A 151 -0.96 -12.23 13.10
CA TYR A 151 0.14 -12.84 12.35
C TYR A 151 0.68 -14.12 13.01
N MET A 152 0.69 -14.18 14.34
CA MET A 152 1.15 -15.34 15.12
C MET A 152 0.25 -16.57 14.92
N LYS A 153 -0.99 -16.38 14.45
CA LYS A 153 -1.96 -17.46 14.24
C LYS A 153 -1.89 -18.03 12.82
N VAL A 154 -1.18 -17.39 11.91
CA VAL A 154 -1.03 -17.87 10.53
C VAL A 154 -0.29 -19.19 10.55
N LYS A 155 -0.88 -20.21 9.92
CA LYS A 155 -0.24 -21.52 9.80
C LYS A 155 0.38 -21.64 8.42
N TRP A 156 1.61 -22.12 8.42
CA TRP A 156 2.38 -22.43 7.23
C TRP A 156 2.80 -23.88 7.31
N GLN A 157 2.52 -24.65 6.27
CA GLN A 157 2.84 -26.07 6.23
C GLN A 157 3.25 -26.49 4.82
N ARG A 158 4.26 -27.34 4.71
CA ARG A 158 4.56 -28.02 3.45
C ARG A 158 3.68 -29.26 3.31
N VAL A 159 3.00 -29.39 2.19
CA VAL A 159 2.28 -30.62 1.81
C VAL A 159 2.70 -31.02 0.39
N GLY A 160 3.53 -32.06 0.30
CA GLY A 160 4.12 -32.50 -0.96
C GLY A 160 4.94 -31.39 -1.63
N ASN A 161 4.53 -30.99 -2.83
CA ASN A 161 5.17 -29.89 -3.58
C ASN A 161 4.43 -28.54 -3.43
N HIS A 162 3.62 -28.37 -2.40
CA HIS A 162 2.87 -27.14 -2.14
C HIS A 162 3.18 -26.59 -0.75
N LEU A 163 3.13 -25.27 -0.64
CA LEU A 163 3.02 -24.54 0.61
C LEU A 163 1.54 -24.28 0.89
N GLN A 164 1.03 -24.87 1.96
CA GLN A 164 -0.30 -24.60 2.50
C GLN A 164 -0.22 -23.46 3.52
N ILE A 165 -1.14 -22.53 3.40
CA ILE A 165 -1.21 -21.30 4.19
C ILE A 165 -2.62 -21.15 4.71
N GLU A 166 -2.79 -20.98 6.01
CA GLU A 166 -4.09 -20.73 6.64
C GLU A 166 -4.01 -19.46 7.47
N ASN A 167 -4.89 -18.50 7.19
CA ASN A 167 -5.17 -17.37 8.07
C ASN A 167 -6.47 -17.65 8.85
N PRO A 168 -6.42 -18.16 10.09
CA PRO A 168 -7.62 -18.42 10.87
C PRO A 168 -8.21 -17.15 11.49
N ALA A 169 -7.58 -15.98 11.36
CA ALA A 169 -8.03 -14.74 11.97
C ALA A 169 -9.15 -14.07 11.15
N PRO A 170 -10.04 -13.28 11.80
CA PRO A 170 -11.12 -12.56 11.12
C PRO A 170 -10.64 -11.26 10.42
N ILE A 171 -9.32 -11.04 10.30
CA ILE A 171 -8.75 -9.83 9.67
C ILE A 171 -7.78 -10.21 8.56
N HIS A 172 -7.51 -9.27 7.65
CA HIS A 172 -6.50 -9.43 6.62
C HIS A 172 -5.09 -9.35 7.22
N ILE A 173 -4.17 -10.11 6.66
CA ILE A 173 -2.75 -10.04 7.00
C ILE A 173 -1.99 -9.66 5.74
N ASN A 174 -1.49 -8.44 5.71
CA ASN A 174 -0.67 -7.95 4.60
C ASN A 174 0.72 -8.54 4.74
N VAL A 175 1.07 -9.47 3.84
CA VAL A 175 2.37 -10.16 3.87
C VAL A 175 3.30 -9.59 2.81
N MET A 176 4.59 -9.66 3.09
CA MET A 176 5.68 -9.29 2.18
C MET A 176 6.85 -10.23 2.37
N ASP A 177 7.72 -10.28 1.36
CA ASP A 177 8.99 -11.03 1.41
C ASP A 177 8.79 -12.47 1.86
N VAL A 178 7.82 -13.16 1.25
CA VAL A 178 7.58 -14.57 1.52
C VAL A 178 8.61 -15.36 0.70
N PHE A 179 9.55 -16.00 1.39
CA PHE A 179 10.61 -16.80 0.79
C PHE A 179 10.60 -18.21 1.36
N VAL A 180 10.72 -19.20 0.48
CA VAL A 180 10.96 -20.60 0.87
C VAL A 180 12.29 -21.04 0.31
N ASP A 181 13.20 -21.47 1.18
CA ASP A 181 14.60 -21.80 0.87
C ASP A 181 15.30 -20.72 0.04
N GLY A 182 15.06 -19.45 0.38
CA GLY A 182 15.64 -18.29 -0.31
C GLY A 182 14.98 -17.94 -1.66
N LYS A 183 13.90 -18.63 -2.06
CA LYS A 183 13.16 -18.35 -3.30
C LYS A 183 11.83 -17.68 -3.00
N GLU A 184 11.53 -16.61 -3.73
CA GLU A 184 10.32 -15.81 -3.51
C GLU A 184 9.05 -16.58 -3.88
N ILE A 185 8.02 -16.39 -3.06
CA ILE A 185 6.64 -16.78 -3.33
C ILE A 185 5.81 -15.50 -3.47
N PRO A 186 5.18 -15.25 -4.63
CA PRO A 186 4.42 -14.02 -4.85
C PRO A 186 3.12 -14.06 -4.06
N LEU A 187 3.13 -13.41 -2.89
CA LEU A 187 1.99 -13.30 -2.00
C LEU A 187 2.02 -11.94 -1.30
N ASN A 188 0.89 -11.25 -1.28
CA ASN A 188 0.79 -9.85 -0.83
C ASN A 188 -0.26 -9.62 0.28
N MET A 189 -1.15 -10.58 0.50
CA MET A 189 -2.19 -10.53 1.52
C MET A 189 -2.81 -11.91 1.73
N LEU A 190 -3.14 -12.22 2.99
CA LEU A 190 -4.03 -13.30 3.36
C LEU A 190 -5.38 -12.70 3.78
N LYS A 191 -6.48 -13.17 3.18
CA LYS A 191 -7.84 -12.74 3.54
C LYS A 191 -8.30 -13.41 4.85
N PRO A 192 -9.32 -12.88 5.54
CA PRO A 192 -9.92 -13.52 6.70
C PRO A 192 -10.35 -14.96 6.40
N PHE A 193 -9.99 -15.90 7.27
CA PHE A 193 -10.32 -17.32 7.16
C PHE A 193 -9.83 -18.01 5.89
N GLU A 194 -8.87 -17.42 5.19
CA GLU A 194 -8.39 -17.93 3.90
C GLU A 194 -7.49 -19.16 4.08
N LYS A 195 -7.66 -20.11 3.16
CA LYS A 195 -6.77 -21.25 2.96
C LYS A 195 -6.23 -21.20 1.54
N LEU A 196 -4.91 -21.14 1.40
CA LEU A 196 -4.22 -21.14 0.12
C LEU A 196 -3.30 -22.35 0.02
N ALA A 197 -3.18 -22.87 -1.20
CA ALA A 197 -2.14 -23.82 -1.55
C ALA A 197 -1.37 -23.25 -2.74
N LEU A 198 -0.10 -22.90 -2.52
CA LEU A 198 0.77 -22.34 -3.55
C LEU A 198 1.84 -23.39 -3.92
N PRO A 199 2.20 -23.56 -5.20
CA PRO A 199 3.27 -24.46 -5.56
C PRO A 199 4.59 -23.96 -4.97
N LEU A 200 5.42 -24.89 -4.49
CA LEU A 200 6.78 -24.54 -4.09
C LEU A 200 7.60 -24.08 -5.32
N PRO A 201 8.45 -23.06 -5.18
CA PRO A 201 9.36 -22.67 -6.25
C PRO A 201 10.23 -23.84 -6.72
N ALA A 202 10.56 -23.87 -8.00
CA ALA A 202 11.37 -24.94 -8.59
C ALA A 202 12.69 -25.13 -7.82
N GLY A 203 12.96 -26.35 -7.35
CA GLY A 203 14.15 -26.68 -6.56
C GLY A 203 14.16 -26.11 -5.13
N ALA A 204 13.02 -25.68 -4.59
CA ALA A 204 12.86 -25.46 -3.15
C ALA A 204 12.53 -26.81 -2.50
N ALA A 205 13.30 -27.16 -1.47
CA ALA A 205 13.03 -28.33 -0.63
C ALA A 205 11.99 -28.02 0.45
N GLY A 206 11.48 -26.80 0.55
CA GLY A 206 10.45 -26.40 1.51
C GLY A 206 10.85 -26.64 2.96
N LYS A 207 12.07 -26.27 3.35
CA LYS A 207 12.59 -26.47 4.72
C LYS A 207 12.54 -25.21 5.56
N ALA A 208 12.89 -24.08 4.97
CA ALA A 208 12.97 -22.80 5.67
C ALA A 208 12.03 -21.79 5.01
N LEU A 209 11.13 -21.21 5.80
CA LEU A 209 10.26 -20.11 5.42
C LEU A 209 10.74 -18.83 6.11
N ARG A 210 10.83 -17.75 5.34
CA ARG A 210 10.97 -16.38 5.85
C ARG A 210 9.81 -15.54 5.34
N TRP A 211 9.22 -14.72 6.19
CA TRP A 211 8.18 -13.76 5.77
C TRP A 211 8.13 -12.54 6.67
N ARG A 212 7.49 -11.48 6.20
CA ARG A 212 7.20 -10.26 6.96
C ARG A 212 5.72 -9.92 6.83
N PHE A 213 5.20 -9.14 7.77
CA PHE A 213 3.88 -8.54 7.64
C PHE A 213 3.94 -7.02 7.81
N ILE A 214 2.93 -6.33 7.29
CA ILE A 214 2.75 -4.89 7.46
C ILE A 214 1.61 -4.66 8.45
N ASN A 215 1.89 -3.91 9.52
CA ASN A 215 0.90 -3.58 10.55
C ASN A 215 -0.07 -2.46 10.13
N ASP A 216 -0.98 -2.07 11.02
CA ASP A 216 -2.00 -1.05 10.73
C ASP A 216 -1.40 0.34 10.46
N TYR A 217 -0.25 0.63 11.08
CA TYR A 217 0.48 1.88 10.92
C TYR A 217 1.38 1.91 9.67
N GLY A 218 1.41 0.83 8.89
CA GLY A 218 2.26 0.72 7.70
C GLY A 218 3.72 0.33 7.98
N ALA A 219 4.05 -0.01 9.23
CA ALA A 219 5.38 -0.51 9.59
C ALA A 219 5.54 -1.97 9.16
N ILE A 220 6.73 -2.31 8.69
CA ILE A 220 7.11 -3.67 8.30
C ILE A 220 7.69 -4.37 9.53
N SER A 221 7.25 -5.60 9.80
CA SER A 221 7.79 -6.41 10.89
C SER A 221 9.25 -6.80 10.63
N GLU A 222 9.96 -7.19 11.70
CA GLU A 222 11.18 -7.97 11.54
C GLU A 222 10.91 -9.28 10.78
N PRO A 223 11.91 -9.86 10.11
CA PRO A 223 11.77 -11.15 9.44
C PRO A 223 11.37 -12.27 10.39
N LEU A 224 10.25 -12.92 10.11
CA LEU A 224 9.79 -14.12 10.80
C LEU A 224 10.35 -15.35 10.08
N ASN A 225 11.09 -16.19 10.81
CA ASN A 225 11.70 -17.40 10.28
C ASN A 225 11.04 -18.64 10.88
N LEU A 226 10.69 -19.59 10.04
CA LEU A 226 9.97 -20.82 10.39
C LEU A 226 10.62 -22.01 9.68
N SER A 227 10.64 -23.16 10.34
CA SER A 227 10.91 -24.45 9.68
C SER A 227 9.59 -25.06 9.22
N LEU A 228 9.54 -25.51 7.97
CA LEU A 228 8.34 -26.08 7.31
C LEU A 228 8.33 -27.61 7.32
#